data_AF-A0A2V5K0W6-F1
#
_entry.id   AF-A0A2V5K0W6-F1
#
_cell.length_a   1.000
_cell.length_b   1.000
_cell.length_c   1.000
_cell.angle_alpha   90.00
_cell.angle_beta   90.00
_cell.angle_gamma   90.00
#
_symmetry.space_group_name_H-M   'P 1'
#
loop_
_entity.id
_entity.type
_entity.pdbx_description
1 polymer ?
#
loop_
_entity_poly.entity_id
_entity_poly.type
_entity_poly.pdbx_seq_one_letter_code
_entity_poly.pdbx_strand_id
1 'polypeptide(L)'
;MMKKKWGIAVVVGAMASQLVGAAAMAKPDQDHSGAAAKSETAVEAKADSTVKENNGKAHENGQGQSVTEDTYGSKGGQGYKGLLNAIENVQDKPAGAVIAELLLSRYDHVLTAEQKAALEAIVEKDEALTATAELLEEQGEVEAAAEVQHEAVKADVTNLESYKKLGKLLNKLGKTGVKLYVNGDVPAFEVAPFIRDGSTLVPFRAISEALKADVVWNEDERSVTVTRDGITVKLFVDSTKAFVNGNEVTLEVPAAIVDGSTVVPARFISEALKATVEWDQDTQSVVIFEK
;
A
#
# COMPACT_ATOMS: atom_id res chain seq x y z
N MET A 1 -17.82 17.96 -34.97
CA MET A 1 -17.80 19.31 -34.34
C MET A 1 -18.29 19.15 -32.92
N MET A 2 -17.62 19.50 -31.82
CA MET A 2 -16.27 19.99 -31.50
C MET A 2 -16.05 19.48 -30.06
N LYS A 3 -14.91 18.82 -29.77
CA LYS A 3 -14.52 18.54 -28.37
C LYS A 3 -14.00 19.86 -27.79
N LYS A 4 -14.67 20.41 -26.77
CA LYS A 4 -14.18 21.58 -26.03
C LYS A 4 -12.96 21.16 -25.22
N LYS A 5 -11.78 21.63 -25.60
CA LYS A 5 -10.59 21.61 -24.74
C LYS A 5 -10.74 22.76 -23.73
N TRP A 6 -10.83 22.46 -22.44
CA TRP A 6 -10.55 23.46 -21.41
C TRP A 6 -9.06 23.40 -21.12
N GLY A 7 -8.38 24.54 -21.25
CA GLY A 7 -6.99 24.68 -20.85
C GLY A 7 -6.92 24.68 -19.33
N ILE A 8 -6.28 23.67 -18.76
CA ILE A 8 -5.95 23.62 -17.35
C ILE A 8 -4.81 24.62 -17.13
N ALA A 9 -5.11 25.72 -16.45
CA ALA A 9 -4.11 26.63 -15.92
C ALA A 9 -3.58 26.03 -14.61
N VAL A 10 -2.39 25.43 -14.66
CA VAL A 10 -1.71 24.91 -13.46
C VAL A 10 -1.17 26.10 -12.66
N VAL A 11 -1.74 26.35 -11.49
CA VAL A 11 -1.16 27.24 -10.48
C VAL A 11 -0.33 26.37 -9.53
N VAL A 12 1.00 26.36 -9.73
CA VAL A 12 1.94 25.70 -8.81
C VAL A 12 2.09 26.57 -7.56
N GLY A 13 1.52 26.11 -6.45
CA GLY A 13 1.75 26.69 -5.13
C GLY A 13 3.07 26.18 -4.55
N ALA A 14 4.06 27.07 -4.41
CA ALA A 14 5.33 26.76 -3.76
C ALA A 14 5.13 26.54 -2.25
N MET A 15 5.43 25.34 -1.73
CA MET A 15 5.62 25.12 -0.30
C MET A 15 7.10 25.27 0.06
N ALA A 16 7.43 26.37 0.74
CA ALA A 16 8.72 26.57 1.38
C ALA A 16 8.71 25.95 2.78
N SER A 17 9.52 24.89 3.00
CA SER A 17 9.77 24.33 4.33
C SER A 17 10.77 25.21 5.09
N GLN A 18 10.35 25.78 6.23
CA GLN A 18 11.28 26.37 7.19
C GLN A 18 11.62 25.36 8.29
N LEU A 19 12.88 24.93 8.30
CA LEU A 19 13.56 24.26 9.39
C LEU A 19 13.88 25.29 10.49
N VAL A 20 13.45 25.04 11.72
CA VAL A 20 14.11 25.59 12.92
C VAL A 20 14.44 24.43 13.85
N GLY A 21 15.73 24.15 13.96
CA GLY A 21 16.28 23.31 15.02
C GLY A 21 16.61 24.14 16.25
N ALA A 22 16.47 23.52 17.43
CA ALA A 22 17.23 23.90 18.62
C ALA A 22 17.38 22.67 19.52
N ALA A 23 18.62 22.36 19.87
CA ALA A 23 19.03 21.29 20.74
C ALA A 23 19.35 21.80 22.16
N ALA A 24 19.14 20.91 23.13
CA ALA A 24 20.00 20.59 24.29
C ALA A 24 19.78 21.23 25.69
N MET A 25 19.98 20.32 26.68
CA MET A 25 20.43 20.47 28.09
C MET A 25 19.33 20.76 29.14
N ALA A 26 19.27 20.18 30.35
CA ALA A 26 20.14 19.29 31.16
C ALA A 26 19.33 18.57 32.27
N LYS A 27 19.86 17.46 32.82
CA LYS A 27 19.45 16.85 34.12
C LYS A 27 19.87 17.72 35.33
N PRO A 28 19.36 17.45 36.55
CA PRO A 28 20.10 16.57 37.46
C PRO A 28 19.23 15.57 38.27
N ASP A 29 19.88 14.48 38.66
CA ASP A 29 19.45 13.47 39.65
C ASP A 29 19.20 14.07 41.04
N GLN A 30 18.34 13.43 41.84
CA GLN A 30 18.63 13.07 43.24
C GLN A 30 17.86 11.82 43.68
N ASP A 31 18.65 10.92 44.27
CA ASP A 31 18.28 9.72 45.03
C ASP A 31 17.22 9.96 46.10
N HIS A 32 16.42 8.91 46.40
CA HIS A 32 16.39 8.36 47.75
C HIS A 32 15.85 6.92 47.78
N SER A 33 16.61 6.09 48.50
CA SER A 33 16.42 4.69 48.87
C SER A 33 15.13 4.39 49.63
N GLY A 34 14.60 3.17 49.47
CA GLY A 34 13.59 2.60 50.36
C GLY A 34 13.33 1.11 50.12
N ALA A 35 13.72 0.28 51.09
CA ALA A 35 13.79 -1.18 51.07
C ALA A 35 12.48 -1.98 50.90
N ALA A 36 12.61 -3.12 50.22
CA ALA A 36 12.16 -4.50 50.53
C ALA A 36 10.78 -4.79 51.15
N ALA A 37 10.02 -5.68 50.49
CA ALA A 37 9.46 -6.90 51.12
C ALA A 37 8.95 -7.90 50.05
N LYS A 38 9.25 -9.19 50.27
CA LYS A 38 8.79 -10.36 49.52
C LYS A 38 7.36 -10.75 49.92
N SER A 39 6.59 -11.33 48.99
CA SER A 39 5.76 -12.52 49.28
C SER A 39 5.32 -13.20 47.98
N GLU A 40 5.77 -14.44 47.79
CA GLU A 40 5.17 -15.43 46.90
C GLU A 40 3.84 -15.90 47.50
N THR A 41 2.79 -16.09 46.70
CA THR A 41 2.02 -17.36 46.70
C THR A 41 1.20 -17.48 45.42
N ALA A 42 1.36 -18.62 44.74
CA ALA A 42 0.49 -19.10 43.67
C ALA A 42 -0.77 -19.75 44.25
N VAL A 43 -1.92 -19.61 43.58
CA VAL A 43 -2.99 -20.63 43.55
C VAL A 43 -3.72 -20.55 42.19
N GLU A 44 -3.75 -21.69 41.50
CA GLU A 44 -4.53 -21.97 40.30
C GLU A 44 -6.04 -22.08 40.56
N ALA A 45 -6.82 -21.90 39.48
CA ALA A 45 -7.82 -22.86 38.97
C ALA A 45 -9.27 -22.35 38.77
N LYS A 46 -9.69 -22.55 37.50
CA LYS A 46 -11.00 -23.01 37.00
C LYS A 46 -12.17 -22.03 36.82
N ALA A 47 -12.39 -21.74 35.52
CA ALA A 47 -13.59 -22.04 34.72
C ALA A 47 -14.95 -22.15 35.42
N ASP A 48 -15.90 -21.33 34.98
CA ASP A 48 -17.29 -21.75 34.85
C ASP A 48 -17.97 -21.09 33.64
N SER A 49 -18.78 -21.91 32.98
CA SER A 49 -19.52 -21.69 31.75
C SER A 49 -20.99 -21.54 32.08
N THR A 50 -21.68 -20.52 31.53
CA THR A 50 -23.14 -20.58 31.44
C THR A 50 -23.61 -20.09 30.07
N VAL A 51 -23.96 -21.09 29.25
CA VAL A 51 -24.87 -21.02 28.11
C VAL A 51 -26.30 -20.84 28.65
N LYS A 52 -27.08 -19.95 28.04
CA LYS A 52 -28.55 -19.98 28.10
C LYS A 52 -29.12 -19.92 26.69
N GLU A 53 -29.61 -21.07 26.24
CA GLU A 53 -30.63 -21.16 25.19
C GLU A 53 -31.97 -20.65 25.73
N ASN A 54 -32.74 -19.95 24.91
CA ASN A 54 -34.19 -20.09 24.93
C ASN A 54 -34.77 -19.94 23.51
N ASN A 55 -35.72 -20.80 23.20
CA ASN A 55 -36.21 -21.14 21.87
C ASN A 55 -37.51 -20.39 21.53
N GLY A 56 -37.67 -20.01 20.25
CA GLY A 56 -38.95 -20.03 19.54
C GLY A 56 -39.77 -18.74 19.42
N LYS A 57 -39.77 -18.14 18.21
CA LYS A 57 -40.97 -18.09 17.34
C LYS A 57 -40.64 -17.54 15.95
N ALA A 58 -41.02 -18.32 14.93
CA ALA A 58 -40.91 -17.99 13.52
C ALA A 58 -41.88 -16.87 13.12
N HIS A 59 -41.39 -15.95 12.30
CA HIS A 59 -42.17 -15.20 11.31
C HIS A 59 -41.29 -15.02 10.07
N GLU A 60 -41.65 -15.70 8.98
CA GLU A 60 -41.29 -15.26 7.63
C GLU A 60 -41.88 -13.86 7.42
N ASN A 61 -41.07 -12.90 6.98
CA ASN A 61 -41.18 -12.30 5.64
C ASN A 61 -40.20 -11.11 5.49
N GLY A 62 -39.36 -11.12 4.45
CA GLY A 62 -38.91 -9.91 3.77
C GLY A 62 -37.67 -9.14 4.28
N GLN A 63 -36.72 -8.97 3.36
CA GLN A 63 -35.68 -7.92 3.27
C GLN A 63 -34.39 -8.14 4.07
N GLY A 64 -33.30 -8.38 3.33
CA GLY A 64 -31.95 -8.54 3.86
C GLY A 64 -31.44 -7.26 4.50
N GLN A 65 -31.26 -7.30 5.82
CA GLN A 65 -30.56 -6.27 6.58
C GLN A 65 -29.05 -6.50 6.42
N SER A 66 -28.35 -5.48 5.96
CA SER A 66 -26.89 -5.46 6.02
C SER A 66 -26.44 -5.19 7.45
N VAL A 67 -25.33 -5.84 7.85
CA VAL A 67 -24.70 -5.79 9.19
C VAL A 67 -24.44 -4.36 9.72
N THR A 68 -24.50 -3.35 8.86
CA THR A 68 -24.35 -1.93 9.21
C THR A 68 -25.54 -1.35 9.99
N GLU A 69 -26.74 -1.92 9.88
CA GLU A 69 -27.95 -1.36 10.49
C GLU A 69 -28.04 -1.59 12.01
N ASP A 70 -27.53 -2.73 12.48
CA ASP A 70 -27.63 -3.14 13.89
C ASP A 70 -26.61 -2.44 14.80
N THR A 71 -25.52 -1.92 14.24
CA THR A 71 -24.48 -1.20 15.00
C THR A 71 -24.65 0.32 14.91
N TYR A 72 -25.16 0.83 13.78
CA TYR A 72 -25.40 2.25 13.55
C TYR A 72 -26.87 2.43 13.15
N GLY A 73 -27.73 2.66 14.14
CA GLY A 73 -29.17 2.84 13.93
C GLY A 73 -29.51 3.82 12.79
N SER A 74 -30.58 3.52 12.08
CA SER A 74 -31.16 4.24 10.94
C SER A 74 -30.85 5.76 10.90
N LYS A 75 -29.74 6.11 10.23
CA LYS A 75 -29.40 7.45 9.75
C LYS A 75 -28.94 7.36 8.30
N GLY A 76 -29.80 6.81 7.44
CA GLY A 76 -29.55 6.56 6.02
C GLY A 76 -29.51 7.79 5.10
N GLY A 77 -28.80 8.87 5.48
CA GLY A 77 -28.77 10.10 4.66
C GLY A 77 -27.43 10.86 4.62
N GLN A 78 -26.36 10.35 5.25
CA GLN A 78 -25.10 11.12 5.39
C GLN A 78 -23.83 10.34 5.05
N GLY A 79 -23.94 9.15 4.44
CA GLY A 79 -22.78 8.34 4.07
C GLY A 79 -21.77 9.08 3.19
N TYR A 80 -22.25 9.81 2.17
CA TYR A 80 -21.39 10.61 1.28
C TYR A 80 -20.68 11.77 1.99
N LYS A 81 -21.26 12.34 3.06
CA LYS A 81 -20.61 13.39 3.86
C LYS A 81 -19.43 12.84 4.64
N GLY A 82 -19.54 11.60 5.14
CA GLY A 82 -18.42 10.88 5.73
C GLY A 82 -17.28 10.66 4.73
N LEU A 83 -17.62 10.27 3.50
CA LEU A 83 -16.65 10.11 2.41
C LEU A 83 -15.98 11.43 2.01
N LEU A 84 -16.74 12.53 1.93
CA LEU A 84 -16.18 13.87 1.67
C LEU A 84 -15.21 14.30 2.78
N ASN A 85 -15.51 14.05 4.05
CA ASN A 85 -14.57 14.36 5.14
C ASN A 85 -13.33 13.43 5.10
N ALA A 86 -13.53 12.16 4.73
CA ALA A 86 -12.42 11.23 4.61
C ALA A 86 -11.41 11.70 3.56
N ILE A 87 -11.89 12.25 2.43
CA ILE A 87 -11.03 12.66 1.32
C ILE A 87 -10.01 13.74 1.69
N GLU A 88 -10.36 14.66 2.60
CA GLU A 88 -9.47 15.75 3.03
C GLU A 88 -8.14 15.24 3.60
N ASN A 89 -8.13 14.02 4.17
CA ASN A 89 -6.95 13.40 4.77
C ASN A 89 -6.19 12.46 3.82
N VAL A 90 -6.75 12.16 2.65
CA VAL A 90 -6.22 11.15 1.72
C VAL A 90 -6.18 11.61 0.26
N GLN A 91 -6.42 12.89 -0.02
CA GLN A 91 -6.37 13.47 -1.38
C GLN A 91 -5.06 13.18 -2.14
N ASP A 92 -3.95 13.02 -1.42
CA ASP A 92 -2.62 12.76 -1.98
C ASP A 92 -2.24 11.28 -1.98
N LYS A 93 -3.19 10.39 -1.66
CA LYS A 93 -2.99 8.95 -1.61
C LYS A 93 -3.86 8.28 -2.67
N PRO A 94 -3.52 7.07 -3.14
CA PRO A 94 -4.37 6.31 -4.05
C PRO A 94 -5.80 6.12 -3.55
N ALA A 95 -5.97 5.96 -2.22
CA ALA A 95 -7.28 5.87 -1.59
C ALA A 95 -8.16 7.12 -1.83
N GLY A 96 -7.57 8.30 -1.99
CA GLY A 96 -8.30 9.54 -2.29
C GLY A 96 -8.96 9.52 -3.67
N ALA A 97 -8.23 9.06 -4.70
CA ALA A 97 -8.78 8.91 -6.05
C ALA A 97 -9.93 7.89 -6.07
N VAL A 98 -9.80 6.75 -5.39
CA VAL A 98 -10.87 5.74 -5.28
C VAL A 98 -12.11 6.31 -4.58
N ILE A 99 -11.93 7.07 -3.50
CA ILE A 99 -13.05 7.72 -2.80
C ILE A 99 -13.69 8.79 -3.70
N ALA A 100 -12.90 9.56 -4.43
CA ALA A 100 -13.39 10.56 -5.38
C ALA A 100 -14.23 9.92 -6.48
N GLU A 101 -13.74 8.85 -7.09
CA GLU A 101 -14.46 8.12 -8.14
C GLU A 101 -15.74 7.48 -7.60
N LEU A 102 -15.72 6.92 -6.39
CA LEU A 102 -16.93 6.41 -5.72
C LEU A 102 -17.97 7.50 -5.49
N LEU A 103 -17.53 8.68 -5.04
CA LEU A 103 -18.37 9.85 -4.81
C LEU A 103 -18.99 10.36 -6.12
N LEU A 104 -18.17 10.52 -7.16
CA LEU A 104 -18.62 10.91 -8.49
C LEU A 104 -19.55 9.87 -9.12
N SER A 105 -19.28 8.58 -8.96
CA SER A 105 -20.08 7.51 -9.56
C SER A 105 -21.44 7.30 -8.86
N ARG A 106 -21.45 7.25 -7.52
CA ARG A 106 -22.65 6.87 -6.75
C ARG A 106 -23.43 8.05 -6.19
N TYR A 107 -22.80 9.20 -6.02
CA TYR A 107 -23.38 10.36 -5.34
C TYR A 107 -23.41 11.63 -6.19
N ASP A 108 -23.18 11.53 -7.52
CA ASP A 108 -23.24 12.66 -8.46
C ASP A 108 -24.46 13.57 -8.24
N HIS A 109 -25.63 12.97 -8.04
CA HIS A 109 -26.90 13.67 -7.90
C HIS A 109 -27.03 14.55 -6.63
N VAL A 110 -26.20 14.32 -5.61
CA VAL A 110 -26.21 15.10 -4.35
C VAL A 110 -24.99 16.02 -4.20
N LEU A 111 -24.01 15.92 -5.10
CA LEU A 111 -22.80 16.74 -5.07
C LEU A 111 -23.04 18.11 -5.72
N THR A 112 -22.52 19.16 -5.09
CA THR A 112 -22.47 20.51 -5.67
C THR A 112 -21.47 20.56 -6.83
N ALA A 113 -21.60 21.54 -7.73
CA ALA A 113 -20.65 21.71 -8.83
C ALA A 113 -19.20 21.91 -8.34
N GLU A 114 -19.01 22.62 -7.23
CA GLU A 114 -17.69 22.84 -6.62
C GLU A 114 -17.10 21.53 -6.07
N GLN A 115 -17.91 20.72 -5.39
CA GLN A 115 -17.49 19.40 -4.93
C GLN A 115 -17.13 18.48 -6.09
N LYS A 116 -17.93 18.45 -7.17
CA LYS A 116 -17.62 17.65 -8.34
C LYS A 116 -16.29 18.06 -8.96
N ALA A 117 -16.07 19.36 -9.18
CA ALA A 117 -14.82 19.86 -9.74
C ALA A 117 -13.61 19.51 -8.85
N ALA A 118 -13.75 19.58 -7.53
CA ALA A 118 -12.68 19.19 -6.60
C ALA A 118 -12.37 17.68 -6.68
N LEU A 119 -13.40 16.83 -6.78
CA LEU A 119 -13.22 15.38 -6.91
C LEU A 119 -12.65 14.99 -8.27
N GLU A 120 -13.11 15.62 -9.35
CA GLU A 120 -12.58 15.44 -10.71
C GLU A 120 -11.09 15.80 -10.76
N ALA A 121 -10.68 16.91 -10.13
CA ALA A 121 -9.27 17.29 -10.07
C ALA A 121 -8.38 16.25 -9.33
N ILE A 122 -8.94 15.52 -8.35
CA ILE A 122 -8.23 14.43 -7.68
C ILE A 122 -8.10 13.23 -8.62
N VAL A 123 -9.16 12.90 -9.36
CA VAL A 123 -9.14 11.79 -10.33
C VAL A 123 -8.21 12.07 -11.49
N GLU A 124 -8.17 13.30 -12.00
CA GLU A 124 -7.32 13.71 -13.13
C GLU A 124 -5.87 14.05 -12.71
N LYS A 125 -5.50 13.84 -11.44
CA LYS A 125 -4.20 14.26 -10.90
C LYS A 125 -3.03 13.56 -11.62
N ASP A 126 -3.13 12.26 -11.87
CA ASP A 126 -2.08 11.51 -12.56
C ASP A 126 -1.92 11.94 -14.03
N GLU A 127 -3.03 12.21 -14.73
CA GLU A 127 -3.00 12.72 -16.11
C GLU A 127 -2.36 14.12 -16.18
N ALA A 128 -2.72 15.02 -15.27
CA ALA A 128 -2.15 16.37 -15.21
C ALA A 128 -0.65 16.37 -14.89
N LEU A 129 -0.23 15.52 -13.94
CA LEU A 129 1.19 15.34 -13.62
C LEU A 129 1.94 14.72 -14.81
N THR A 130 1.36 13.72 -15.46
CA THR A 130 1.95 13.10 -16.67
C THR A 130 2.12 14.11 -17.80
N ALA A 131 1.12 14.95 -18.08
CA ALA A 131 1.25 16.02 -19.06
C ALA A 131 2.35 17.04 -18.68
N THR A 132 2.49 17.33 -17.39
CA THR A 132 3.57 18.20 -16.89
C THR A 132 4.94 17.57 -17.09
N ALA A 133 5.09 16.26 -16.81
CA ALA A 133 6.33 15.53 -17.04
C ALA A 133 6.71 15.50 -18.54
N GLU A 134 5.73 15.33 -19.43
CA GLU A 134 5.95 15.38 -20.88
C GLU A 134 6.47 16.76 -21.33
N LEU A 135 5.89 17.85 -20.82
CA LEU A 135 6.37 19.22 -21.12
C LEU A 135 7.80 19.47 -20.62
N LEU A 136 8.13 18.98 -19.41
CA LEU A 136 9.48 19.09 -18.85
C LEU A 136 10.49 18.28 -19.68
N GLU A 137 10.10 17.08 -20.12
CA GLU A 137 10.92 16.25 -21.00
C GLU A 137 11.18 16.94 -22.35
N GLU A 138 10.16 17.56 -22.95
CA GLU A 138 10.30 18.35 -24.19
C GLU A 138 11.24 19.54 -24.03
N GLN A 139 11.29 20.14 -22.83
CA GLN A 139 12.22 21.22 -22.48
C GLN A 139 13.65 20.71 -22.20
N GLY A 140 13.85 19.39 -22.19
CA GLY A 140 15.13 18.75 -21.87
C GLY A 140 15.39 18.56 -20.38
N GLU A 141 14.42 18.87 -19.52
CA GLU A 141 14.49 18.73 -18.07
C GLU A 141 14.13 17.30 -17.64
N VAL A 142 14.90 16.31 -18.13
CA VAL A 142 14.59 14.88 -17.98
C VAL A 142 14.54 14.44 -16.51
N GLU A 143 15.35 15.03 -15.64
CA GLU A 143 15.35 14.72 -14.21
C GLU A 143 14.05 15.20 -13.53
N ALA A 144 13.67 16.46 -13.74
CA ALA A 144 12.41 17.01 -13.23
C ALA A 144 11.20 16.26 -13.82
N ALA A 145 11.24 15.91 -15.10
CA ALA A 145 10.23 15.07 -15.73
C ALA A 145 10.09 13.71 -15.03
N ALA A 146 11.20 13.05 -14.67
CA ALA A 146 11.19 11.78 -13.96
C ALA A 146 10.59 11.92 -12.55
N GLU A 147 10.89 13.00 -11.83
CA GLU A 147 10.31 13.28 -10.52
C GLU A 147 8.79 13.50 -10.61
N VAL A 148 8.35 14.34 -11.53
CA VAL A 148 6.92 14.61 -11.74
C VAL A 148 6.18 13.35 -12.20
N GLN A 149 6.78 12.54 -13.07
CA GLN A 149 6.18 11.28 -13.51
C GLN A 149 6.13 10.26 -12.37
N HIS A 150 7.07 10.28 -11.43
CA HIS A 150 6.99 9.46 -10.22
C HIS A 150 5.82 9.88 -9.34
N GLU A 151 5.56 11.17 -9.20
CA GLU A 151 4.36 11.65 -8.50
C GLU A 151 3.06 11.27 -9.23
N ALA A 152 3.05 11.25 -10.57
CA ALA A 152 1.91 10.73 -11.35
C ALA A 152 1.64 9.25 -11.04
N VAL A 153 2.70 8.44 -10.95
CA VAL A 153 2.62 7.03 -10.57
C VAL A 153 2.04 6.84 -9.15
N LYS A 154 2.37 7.73 -8.21
CA LYS A 154 1.80 7.66 -6.85
C LYS A 154 0.35 8.12 -6.78
N ALA A 155 -0.04 9.03 -7.67
CA ALA A 155 -1.43 9.50 -7.78
C ALA A 155 -2.37 8.37 -8.24
N ASP A 156 -1.93 7.56 -9.21
CA ASP A 156 -2.60 6.32 -9.60
C ASP A 156 -1.62 5.15 -9.76
N VAL A 157 -1.52 4.34 -8.71
CA VAL A 157 -0.63 3.17 -8.65
C VAL A 157 -1.04 2.03 -9.58
N THR A 158 -2.25 2.10 -10.16
CA THR A 158 -2.78 1.09 -11.08
C THR A 158 -2.50 1.42 -12.55
N ASN A 159 -2.10 2.67 -12.85
CA ASN A 159 -1.81 3.12 -14.20
C ASN A 159 -0.43 2.62 -14.70
N LEU A 160 -0.42 1.45 -15.34
CA LEU A 160 0.80 0.81 -15.86
C LEU A 160 1.55 1.65 -16.92
N GLU A 161 0.82 2.45 -17.70
CA GLU A 161 1.45 3.34 -18.69
C GLU A 161 2.29 4.44 -18.01
N SER A 162 1.85 4.94 -16.85
CA SER A 162 2.63 5.89 -16.04
C SER A 162 3.96 5.31 -15.56
N TYR A 163 3.99 4.04 -15.14
CA TYR A 163 5.24 3.35 -14.81
C TYR A 163 6.14 3.17 -16.03
N LYS A 164 5.56 2.85 -17.20
CA LYS A 164 6.30 2.72 -18.44
C LYS A 164 6.94 4.04 -18.87
N LYS A 165 6.24 5.16 -18.73
CA LYS A 165 6.78 6.51 -18.96
C LYS A 165 7.92 6.82 -17.99
N LEU A 166 7.71 6.57 -16.70
CA LEU A 166 8.75 6.74 -15.67
C LEU A 166 10.00 5.91 -15.98
N GLY A 167 9.82 4.63 -16.31
CA GLY A 167 10.92 3.73 -16.65
C GLY A 167 11.73 4.20 -17.86
N LYS A 168 11.08 4.78 -18.88
CA LYS A 168 11.77 5.39 -20.04
C LYS A 168 12.60 6.62 -19.62
N LEU A 169 12.05 7.50 -18.79
CA LEU A 169 12.76 8.67 -18.27
C LEU A 169 13.98 8.26 -17.44
N LEU A 170 13.82 7.27 -16.54
CA LEU A 170 14.91 6.73 -15.75
C LEU A 170 16.01 6.10 -16.62
N ASN A 171 15.64 5.37 -17.68
CA ASN A 171 16.60 4.82 -18.63
C ASN A 171 17.37 5.95 -19.37
N LYS A 172 16.71 7.07 -19.74
CA LYS A 172 17.37 8.25 -20.31
C LYS A 172 18.39 8.88 -19.36
N LEU A 173 18.12 8.81 -18.05
CA LEU A 173 19.04 9.25 -16.99
C LEU A 173 20.15 8.22 -16.67
N GLY A 174 20.24 7.11 -17.41
CA GLY A 174 21.23 6.05 -17.16
C GLY A 174 20.90 5.15 -15.96
N LYS A 175 19.73 5.31 -15.33
CA LYS A 175 19.23 4.45 -14.25
C LYS A 175 18.68 3.14 -14.85
N THR A 176 19.60 2.27 -15.22
CA THR A 176 19.36 0.97 -15.87
C THR A 176 19.24 -0.17 -14.86
N GLY A 177 18.86 -1.35 -15.34
CA GLY A 177 18.61 -2.53 -14.52
C GLY A 177 17.13 -2.74 -14.22
N VAL A 178 16.85 -3.83 -13.50
CA VAL A 178 15.48 -4.17 -13.10
C VAL A 178 15.02 -3.20 -12.01
N LYS A 179 13.85 -2.61 -12.22
CA LYS A 179 13.24 -1.65 -11.29
C LYS A 179 12.15 -2.37 -10.49
N LEU A 180 11.96 -1.97 -9.24
CA LEU A 180 10.92 -2.49 -8.37
C LEU A 180 10.12 -1.33 -7.80
N TYR A 181 8.81 -1.38 -8.01
CA TYR A 181 7.86 -0.47 -7.41
C TYR A 181 6.84 -1.25 -6.58
N VAL A 182 6.53 -0.74 -5.39
CA VAL A 182 5.49 -1.26 -4.51
C VAL A 182 4.59 -0.10 -4.10
N ASN A 183 3.32 -0.13 -4.49
CA ASN A 183 2.36 0.94 -4.28
C ASN A 183 2.88 2.31 -4.78
N GLY A 184 3.50 2.33 -5.96
CA GLY A 184 4.04 3.54 -6.59
C GLY A 184 5.40 4.01 -6.04
N ASP A 185 5.85 3.49 -4.91
CA ASP A 185 7.15 3.83 -4.31
C ASP A 185 8.23 2.80 -4.61
N VAL A 186 9.50 3.21 -4.48
CA VAL A 186 10.65 2.30 -4.54
C VAL A 186 11.01 1.91 -3.10
N PRO A 187 10.76 0.66 -2.66
CA PRO A 187 11.09 0.24 -1.31
C PRO A 187 12.62 0.24 -1.10
N ALA A 188 13.04 0.41 0.15
CA ALA A 188 14.44 0.19 0.51
C ALA A 188 14.75 -1.31 0.44
N PHE A 189 15.79 -1.68 -0.30
CA PHE A 189 16.27 -3.06 -0.40
C PHE A 189 17.80 -3.08 -0.43
N GLU A 190 18.38 -4.13 0.14
CA GLU A 190 19.83 -4.37 0.11
C GLU A 190 20.26 -5.03 -1.20
N VAL A 191 19.37 -5.83 -1.79
CA VAL A 191 19.58 -6.52 -3.07
C VAL A 191 18.57 -6.04 -4.09
N ALA A 192 19.08 -5.48 -5.17
CA ALA A 192 18.27 -5.08 -6.31
C ALA A 192 17.58 -6.29 -6.94
N PRO A 193 16.35 -6.15 -7.47
CA PRO A 193 15.71 -7.21 -8.23
C PRO A 193 16.56 -7.61 -9.43
N PHE A 194 16.50 -8.87 -9.85
CA PHE A 194 17.29 -9.38 -10.97
C PHE A 194 16.61 -10.56 -11.65
N ILE A 195 17.02 -10.88 -12.87
CA ILE A 195 16.47 -12.02 -13.62
C ILE A 195 17.43 -13.20 -13.48
N ARG A 196 16.90 -14.36 -13.10
CA ARG A 196 17.62 -15.63 -13.05
C ARG A 196 16.72 -16.76 -13.53
N ASP A 197 17.24 -17.60 -14.42
CA ASP A 197 16.51 -18.75 -14.98
C ASP A 197 15.15 -18.38 -15.58
N GLY A 198 15.06 -17.22 -16.23
CA GLY A 198 13.82 -16.71 -16.84
C GLY A 198 12.80 -16.14 -15.85
N SER A 199 13.12 -16.09 -14.56
CA SER A 199 12.26 -15.51 -13.51
C SER A 199 12.87 -14.24 -12.93
N THR A 200 12.03 -13.22 -12.71
CA THR A 200 12.44 -12.03 -11.97
C THR A 200 12.39 -12.31 -10.48
N LEU A 201 13.54 -12.32 -9.82
CA LEU A 201 13.70 -12.48 -8.39
C LEU A 201 13.71 -11.11 -7.70
N VAL A 202 12.98 -11.02 -6.61
CA VAL A 202 12.74 -9.77 -5.87
C VAL A 202 12.96 -9.97 -4.38
N PRO A 203 13.44 -8.93 -3.64
CA PRO A 203 13.67 -8.99 -2.20
C PRO A 203 12.35 -9.14 -1.44
N PHE A 204 12.13 -10.31 -0.84
CA PHE A 204 10.84 -10.67 -0.28
C PHE A 204 10.46 -9.80 0.93
N ARG A 205 11.42 -9.52 1.83
CA ARG A 205 11.19 -8.69 3.02
C ARG A 205 10.81 -7.26 2.63
N ALA A 206 11.58 -6.62 1.75
CA ALA A 206 11.34 -5.24 1.33
C ALA A 206 9.92 -5.04 0.74
N ILE A 207 9.48 -5.99 -0.09
CA ILE A 207 8.12 -5.96 -0.65
C ILE A 207 7.08 -6.19 0.44
N SER A 208 7.29 -7.19 1.30
CA SER A 208 6.35 -7.53 2.37
C SER A 208 6.14 -6.36 3.34
N GLU A 209 7.21 -5.70 3.77
CA GLU A 209 7.16 -4.53 4.67
C GLU A 209 6.52 -3.30 3.99
N ALA A 210 6.83 -3.06 2.71
CA ALA A 210 6.18 -2.00 1.92
C ALA A 210 4.66 -2.24 1.81
N LEU A 211 4.26 -3.50 1.71
CA LEU A 211 2.89 -3.98 1.78
C LEU A 211 2.35 -4.09 3.21
N LYS A 212 3.03 -3.54 4.22
CA LYS A 212 2.62 -3.51 5.64
C LYS A 212 2.44 -4.89 6.29
N ALA A 213 3.14 -5.89 5.79
CA ALA A 213 3.18 -7.21 6.41
C ALA A 213 4.30 -7.32 7.45
N ASP A 214 4.07 -8.10 8.50
CA ASP A 214 5.10 -8.46 9.48
C ASP A 214 5.96 -9.59 8.92
N VAL A 215 7.27 -9.51 9.12
CA VAL A 215 8.25 -10.49 8.59
C VAL A 215 9.09 -11.05 9.73
N VAL A 216 9.10 -12.38 9.87
CA VAL A 216 9.89 -13.11 10.88
C VAL A 216 10.82 -14.10 10.19
N TRP A 217 12.09 -14.05 10.56
CA TRP A 217 13.08 -15.04 10.15
C TRP A 217 13.23 -16.12 11.23
N ASN A 218 13.25 -17.38 10.82
CA ASN A 218 13.60 -18.51 11.66
C ASN A 218 14.90 -19.13 11.12
N GLU A 219 15.96 -19.04 11.93
CA GLU A 219 17.29 -19.51 11.55
C GLU A 219 17.38 -21.04 11.52
N ASP A 220 16.79 -21.72 12.51
CA ASP A 220 16.83 -23.19 12.65
C ASP A 220 16.20 -23.90 11.45
N GLU A 221 15.07 -23.37 10.96
CA GLU A 221 14.36 -23.89 9.80
C GLU A 221 14.82 -23.27 8.47
N ARG A 222 15.69 -22.25 8.52
CA ARG A 222 16.02 -21.38 7.38
C ARG A 222 14.76 -20.92 6.64
N SER A 223 13.79 -20.39 7.39
CA SER A 223 12.48 -20.02 6.87
C SER A 223 12.10 -18.56 7.13
N VAL A 224 11.39 -17.94 6.19
CA VAL A 224 10.76 -16.63 6.35
C VAL A 224 9.27 -16.84 6.52
N THR A 225 8.70 -16.29 7.59
CA THR A 225 7.25 -16.22 7.79
C THR A 225 6.79 -14.77 7.62
N VAL A 226 5.75 -14.56 6.83
CA VAL A 226 5.12 -13.25 6.62
C VAL A 226 3.65 -13.32 7.00
N THR A 227 3.18 -12.33 7.75
CA THR A 227 1.78 -12.24 8.16
C THR A 227 1.17 -10.89 7.81
N ARG A 228 -0.01 -10.90 7.18
CA ARG A 228 -0.78 -9.68 6.87
C ARG A 228 -2.26 -10.01 6.72
N ASP A 229 -3.16 -9.25 7.37
CA ASP A 229 -4.62 -9.35 7.16
C ASP A 229 -5.18 -10.79 7.20
N GLY A 230 -4.69 -11.60 8.13
CA GLY A 230 -5.09 -13.02 8.27
C GLY A 230 -4.46 -13.97 7.24
N ILE A 231 -3.57 -13.46 6.38
CA ILE A 231 -2.72 -14.24 5.49
C ILE A 231 -1.42 -14.59 6.20
N THR A 232 -1.01 -15.86 6.14
CA THR A 232 0.29 -16.34 6.62
C THR A 232 1.03 -17.02 5.48
N VAL A 233 2.21 -16.54 5.16
CA VAL A 233 3.10 -17.10 4.15
C VAL A 233 4.33 -17.66 4.85
N LYS A 234 4.70 -18.92 4.56
CA LYS A 234 5.94 -19.52 5.04
C LYS A 234 6.79 -19.99 3.86
N LEU A 235 8.00 -19.47 3.76
CA LEU A 235 8.97 -19.77 2.72
C LEU A 235 10.19 -20.44 3.32
N PHE A 236 10.72 -21.44 2.62
CA PHE A 236 11.96 -22.11 3.01
C PHE A 236 13.06 -21.77 2.00
N VAL A 237 14.21 -21.35 2.50
CA VAL A 237 15.37 -21.04 1.67
C VAL A 237 15.89 -22.32 1.00
N ASP A 238 16.36 -22.19 -0.23
CA ASP A 238 16.84 -23.26 -1.11
C ASP A 238 15.76 -24.32 -1.44
N SER A 239 14.48 -23.96 -1.26
CA SER A 239 13.33 -24.79 -1.58
C SER A 239 12.40 -24.09 -2.56
N THR A 240 11.80 -24.88 -3.45
CA THR A 240 10.63 -24.44 -4.23
C THR A 240 9.33 -24.58 -3.44
N LYS A 241 9.37 -25.16 -2.23
CA LYS A 241 8.18 -25.34 -1.40
C LYS A 241 7.91 -24.10 -0.56
N ALA A 242 6.69 -23.62 -0.61
CA ALA A 242 6.16 -22.57 0.25
C ALA A 242 4.78 -22.97 0.80
N PHE A 243 4.29 -22.24 1.79
CA PHE A 243 2.92 -22.38 2.29
C PHE A 243 2.24 -21.02 2.31
N VAL A 244 0.99 -20.96 1.85
CA VAL A 244 0.10 -19.80 1.97
C VAL A 244 -1.16 -20.25 2.70
N ASN A 245 -1.40 -19.70 3.89
CA ASN A 245 -2.47 -20.11 4.80
C ASN A 245 -2.49 -21.62 5.08
N GLY A 246 -1.30 -22.21 5.23
CA GLY A 246 -1.13 -23.65 5.46
C GLY A 246 -1.27 -24.54 4.23
N ASN A 247 -1.66 -23.99 3.07
CA ASN A 247 -1.71 -24.73 1.81
C ASN A 247 -0.34 -24.67 1.13
N GLU A 248 0.16 -25.81 0.67
CA GLU A 248 1.42 -25.89 -0.06
C GLU A 248 1.31 -25.23 -1.44
N VAL A 249 2.29 -24.40 -1.78
CA VAL A 249 2.45 -23.72 -3.07
C VAL A 249 3.87 -23.96 -3.57
N THR A 250 4.03 -24.19 -4.87
CA THR A 250 5.33 -24.45 -5.50
C THR A 250 5.81 -23.20 -6.24
N LEU A 251 7.02 -22.76 -5.94
CA LEU A 251 7.72 -21.67 -6.62
C LEU A 251 8.32 -22.15 -7.95
N GLU A 252 8.31 -21.28 -8.96
CA GLU A 252 8.98 -21.52 -10.25
C GLU A 252 10.50 -21.67 -10.09
N VAL A 253 11.10 -20.84 -9.22
CA VAL A 253 12.53 -20.86 -8.86
C VAL A 253 12.60 -20.86 -7.32
N PRO A 254 13.50 -21.65 -6.71
CA PRO A 254 13.60 -21.73 -5.27
C PRO A 254 13.89 -20.36 -4.65
N ALA A 255 13.31 -20.12 -3.47
CA ALA A 255 13.72 -18.99 -2.64
C ALA A 255 15.22 -19.12 -2.33
N ALA A 256 15.96 -18.03 -2.38
CA ALA A 256 17.40 -18.04 -2.18
C ALA A 256 17.82 -16.86 -1.28
N ILE A 257 18.96 -17.00 -0.62
CA ILE A 257 19.61 -15.86 0.03
C ILE A 257 20.68 -15.32 -0.92
N VAL A 258 20.59 -14.04 -1.23
CA VAL A 258 21.59 -13.27 -1.99
C VAL A 258 21.99 -12.09 -1.12
N ASP A 259 23.28 -11.90 -0.87
CA ASP A 259 23.84 -10.82 -0.04
C ASP A 259 23.06 -10.56 1.28
N GLY A 260 22.64 -11.62 1.95
CA GLY A 260 21.90 -11.55 3.22
C GLY A 260 20.37 -11.35 3.10
N SER A 261 19.86 -11.11 1.89
CA SER A 261 18.43 -10.93 1.62
C SER A 261 17.79 -12.17 0.98
N THR A 262 16.62 -12.59 1.49
CA THR A 262 15.82 -13.63 0.84
C THR A 262 15.13 -13.06 -0.39
N VAL A 263 15.38 -13.68 -1.55
CA VAL A 263 14.77 -13.35 -2.83
C VAL A 263 13.84 -14.46 -3.32
N VAL A 264 12.74 -14.08 -3.94
CA VAL A 264 11.70 -15.00 -4.44
C VAL A 264 11.22 -14.57 -5.83
N PRO A 265 10.59 -15.46 -6.62
CA PRO A 265 9.96 -15.06 -7.89
C PRO A 265 8.88 -14.00 -7.66
N ALA A 266 8.90 -12.91 -8.43
CA ALA A 266 7.93 -11.82 -8.29
C ALA A 266 6.48 -12.31 -8.39
N ARG A 267 6.19 -13.29 -9.26
CA ARG A 267 4.85 -13.86 -9.42
C ARG A 267 4.30 -14.48 -8.14
N PHE A 268 5.16 -15.06 -7.29
CA PHE A 268 4.74 -15.66 -6.02
C PHE A 268 4.10 -14.63 -5.08
N ILE A 269 4.56 -13.37 -5.12
CA ILE A 269 4.00 -12.28 -4.31
C ILE A 269 2.50 -12.11 -4.57
N SER A 270 2.07 -12.21 -5.84
CA SER A 270 0.68 -11.99 -6.22
C SER A 270 -0.30 -12.94 -5.52
N GLU A 271 0.07 -14.23 -5.44
CA GLU A 271 -0.72 -15.27 -4.80
C GLU A 271 -0.60 -15.20 -3.28
N ALA A 272 0.61 -14.94 -2.78
CA ALA A 272 0.94 -15.01 -1.37
C ALA A 272 0.41 -13.82 -0.56
N LEU A 273 0.34 -12.61 -1.12
CA LEU A 273 -0.01 -11.39 -0.38
C LEU A 273 -1.26 -10.66 -0.93
N LYS A 274 -2.02 -11.30 -1.83
CA LYS A 274 -3.18 -10.69 -2.52
C LYS A 274 -2.85 -9.36 -3.23
N ALA A 275 -1.62 -9.24 -3.72
CA ALA A 275 -1.20 -8.10 -4.53
C ALA A 275 -1.38 -8.40 -6.03
N THR A 276 -1.40 -7.35 -6.83
CA THR A 276 -1.19 -7.41 -8.27
C THR A 276 0.30 -7.26 -8.56
N VAL A 277 0.84 -8.05 -9.48
CA VAL A 277 2.24 -8.01 -9.89
C VAL A 277 2.29 -7.96 -11.41
N GLU A 278 2.86 -6.89 -11.93
CA GLU A 278 2.99 -6.63 -13.37
C GLU A 278 4.46 -6.50 -13.75
N TRP A 279 4.78 -6.94 -14.97
CA TRP A 279 6.11 -6.86 -15.55
C TRP A 279 6.07 -6.05 -16.84
N ASP A 280 6.76 -4.91 -16.87
CA ASP A 280 7.01 -4.17 -18.10
C ASP A 280 8.37 -4.56 -18.68
N GLN A 281 8.34 -5.20 -19.86
CA GLN A 281 9.54 -5.70 -20.53
C GLN A 281 10.43 -4.58 -21.08
N ASP A 282 9.84 -3.48 -21.56
CA ASP A 282 10.57 -2.40 -22.23
C ASP A 282 11.46 -1.62 -21.25
N THR A 283 10.97 -1.42 -20.02
CA THR A 283 11.66 -0.68 -18.97
C THR A 283 12.29 -1.58 -17.91
N GLN A 284 12.07 -2.89 -18.00
CA GLN A 284 12.45 -3.90 -17.00
C GLN A 284 11.91 -3.56 -15.61
N SER A 285 10.62 -3.28 -15.50
CA SER A 285 10.00 -2.86 -14.25
C SER A 285 9.08 -3.93 -13.69
N VAL A 286 9.30 -4.30 -12.42
CA VAL A 286 8.33 -5.03 -11.59
C VAL A 286 7.47 -4.00 -10.87
N VAL A 287 6.17 -4.03 -11.12
CA VAL A 287 5.18 -3.14 -10.50
C VAL A 287 4.28 -3.98 -9.62
N ILE A 288 4.22 -3.63 -8.34
CA ILE A 288 3.42 -4.33 -7.33
C ILE A 288 2.48 -3.32 -6.68
N PHE A 289 1.19 -3.64 -6.62
CA PHE A 289 0.21 -2.82 -5.90
C PHE A 289 -0.89 -3.67 -5.30
N GLU A 290 -1.56 -3.15 -4.29
CA GLU A 290 -2.67 -3.84 -3.63
C GLU A 290 -3.89 -3.97 -4.54
N LYS A 291 -4.64 -5.08 -4.39
CA LYS A 291 -5.91 -5.30 -5.10
C LYS A 291 -7.08 -4.57 -4.46
#